data_AF-X0VUI7-F1
#
_entry.id   AF-X0VUI7-F1
#
_cell.length_a   1.000
_cell.length_b   1.000
_cell.length_c   1.000
_cell.angle_alpha   90.00
_cell.angle_beta   90.00
_cell.angle_gamma   90.00
#
_symmetry.space_group_name_H-M   'P 1'
#
loop_
_entity.id
_entity.type
_entity.pdbx_description
1 polymer ?
#
loop_
_entity_poly.entity_id
_entity_poly.type
_entity_poly.pdbx_seq_one_letter_code
_entity_poly.pdbx_strand_id
1 'polypeptide(L)' 'MSDVLSGKVLTCKWVVLAVKRHKQDLKRFSGKGAEYYFDLEAGMRVIKFFEFLKHSKGEWAGQVFKLSPWQQFVVYIIFG' A
#
# COMPACT_ATOMS: atom_id res chain seq x y z
N MET A 1 1.70 -8.84 0.74
CA MET A 1 1.81 -8.71 2.22
C MET A 1 2.28 -10.01 2.89
N SER A 2 1.71 -11.17 2.54
CA SER A 2 2.10 -12.48 3.12
C SER A 2 3.60 -12.79 2.97
N ASP A 3 4.18 -12.47 1.81
CA ASP A 3 5.61 -12.70 1.52
C ASP A 3 6.57 -11.92 2.44
N VAL A 4 6.15 -10.78 2.98
CA VAL A 4 6.92 -10.02 3.98
C VAL A 4 6.83 -10.70 5.35
N LEU A 5 5.65 -11.22 5.72
CA LEU A 5 5.45 -11.90 7.00
C LEU A 5 6.08 -13.29 7.03
N SER A 6 6.19 -13.98 5.90
CA SER A 6 6.87 -15.26 5.76
C SER A 6 8.40 -15.14 5.63
N GLY A 7 8.93 -13.91 5.49
CA GLY A 7 10.36 -13.67 5.28
C GLY A 7 10.86 -13.94 3.85
N LYS A 8 9.98 -14.25 2.90
CA LYS A 8 10.33 -14.43 1.49
C LYS A 8 10.84 -13.13 0.85
N VAL A 9 10.28 -11.98 1.26
CA VAL A 9 10.82 -10.67 0.91
C VAL A 9 11.62 -10.13 2.08
N LEU A 10 12.93 -9.97 1.90
CA LEU A 10 13.81 -9.39 2.90
C LEU A 10 13.47 -7.91 3.09
N THR A 11 13.10 -7.54 4.31
CA THR A 11 12.76 -6.16 4.68
C THR A 11 13.27 -5.87 6.08
N CYS A 12 13.35 -4.59 6.45
CA CYS A 12 13.72 -4.23 7.81
C CYS A 12 12.58 -4.51 8.80
N LYS A 13 12.91 -4.55 10.09
CA LYS A 13 11.97 -4.77 11.20
C LYS A 13 10.71 -3.89 11.10
N TRP A 14 10.88 -2.62 10.70
CA TRP A 14 9.78 -1.65 10.64
C TRP A 14 8.74 -1.98 9.58
N VAL A 15 9.18 -2.46 8.41
CA VAL A 15 8.27 -2.88 7.33
C VAL A 15 7.45 -4.10 7.78
N VAL A 16 8.09 -5.07 8.43
CA VAL A 16 7.40 -6.23 9.01
C VAL A 16 6.34 -5.79 10.03
N LEU A 17 6.67 -4.85 10.92
CA LEU A 17 5.74 -4.33 11.92
C LEU A 17 4.56 -3.58 11.27
N ALA A 18 4.80 -2.78 10.24
CA ALA A 18 3.73 -2.07 9.52
C ALA A 18 2.75 -3.04 8.84
N VAL A 19 3.26 -4.10 8.20
CA VAL A 19 2.42 -5.14 7.59
C VAL A 19 1.63 -5.92 8.65
N LYS A 20 2.25 -6.23 9.80
CA LYS A 20 1.54 -6.87 10.93
C LYS A 20 0.42 -6.00 11.47
N ARG A 21 0.69 -4.71 11.71
CA ARG A 21 -0.30 -3.73 12.18
C ARG A 21 -1.49 -3.67 11.24
N HIS A 22 -1.26 -3.43 9.94
CA HIS A 22 -2.34 -3.34 8.98
C HIS A 22 -3.21 -4.62 8.92
N LYS A 23 -2.59 -5.81 8.97
CA LYS A 23 -3.33 -7.08 9.06
C LYS A 23 -4.16 -7.22 10.34
N GLN A 24 -3.69 -6.67 11.46
CA GLN A 24 -4.42 -6.66 12.72
C GLN A 24 -5.59 -5.67 12.67
N ASP A 25 -5.40 -4.49 12.09
CA ASP A 25 -6.45 -3.47 11.92
C ASP A 25 -7.62 -4.02 11.09
N LEU A 26 -7.31 -4.66 9.95
CA LEU A 26 -8.33 -5.31 9.12
C LEU A 26 -9.16 -6.34 9.88
N LYS A 27 -8.54 -7.08 10.81
CA LYS A 27 -9.26 -8.05 11.67
C LYS A 27 -10.06 -7.36 12.78
N ARG A 28 -9.51 -6.30 13.36
CA ARG A 28 -10.16 -5.54 14.43
C ARG A 28 -11.46 -4.89 13.94
N PHE A 29 -11.47 -4.48 12.68
CA PHE A 29 -12.55 -3.69 12.08
C PHE A 29 -13.41 -4.49 11.06
N SER A 30 -13.31 -5.82 11.00
CA SER A 30 -14.09 -6.65 10.06
C SER A 30 -15.53 -6.97 10.49
N GLY A 31 -15.96 -6.52 11.67
CA GLY A 31 -17.26 -6.89 12.25
C GLY A 31 -18.41 -5.99 11.82
N LYS A 32 -19.64 -6.51 11.88
CA LYS A 32 -20.86 -5.68 11.74
C LYS A 32 -20.90 -4.67 12.89
N GLY A 33 -21.00 -3.38 12.56
CA GLY A 33 -20.98 -2.29 13.54
C GLY A 33 -19.59 -1.84 13.98
N ALA A 34 -18.52 -2.23 13.26
CA ALA A 34 -17.20 -1.67 13.48
C ALA A 34 -17.20 -0.14 13.27
N GLU A 35 -16.49 0.57 14.16
CA GLU A 35 -16.39 2.05 14.14
C GLU A 35 -15.69 2.57 12.88
N TYR A 36 -14.75 1.78 12.36
CA TYR A 36 -14.00 2.08 11.14
C TYR A 36 -14.07 0.89 10.19
N TYR A 37 -13.82 1.15 8.92
CA TYR A 37 -13.62 0.13 7.89
C TYR A 37 -12.47 0.56 6.99
N PHE A 38 -11.86 -0.41 6.32
CA PHE A 38 -10.80 -0.18 5.35
C PHE A 38 -11.40 -0.25 3.95
N ASP A 39 -11.23 0.80 3.15
CA ASP A 39 -11.81 0.91 1.82
C ASP A 39 -10.81 0.41 0.77
N LEU A 40 -10.92 -0.88 0.46
CA LEU A 40 -10.08 -1.54 -0.54
C LEU A 40 -10.14 -0.82 -1.91
N GLU A 41 -11.28 -0.26 -2.29
CA GLU A 41 -11.45 0.39 -3.59
C GLU A 41 -10.77 1.76 -3.61
N ALA A 42 -10.88 2.53 -2.54
CA ALA A 42 -10.19 3.81 -2.41
C ALA A 42 -8.66 3.64 -2.38
N GLY A 43 -8.16 2.66 -1.61
CA GLY A 43 -6.74 2.31 -1.60
C GLY A 43 -6.22 1.87 -2.98
N MET A 44 -6.99 1.08 -3.74
CA MET A 44 -6.60 0.68 -5.10
C MET A 44 -6.71 1.83 -6.10
N ARG A 45 -7.66 2.75 -5.91
CA ARG A 45 -7.86 3.91 -6.80
C ARG A 45 -6.61 4.79 -6.85
N VAL A 46 -5.98 5.05 -5.70
CA VAL A 46 -4.75 5.86 -5.69
C VAL A 46 -3.60 5.15 -6.41
N ILE A 47 -3.45 3.83 -6.27
CA ILE A 47 -2.41 3.09 -7.00
C ILE A 47 -2.62 3.23 -8.52
N LYS A 48 -3.85 3.03 -8.99
CA LYS A 48 -4.20 3.20 -10.41
C LYS A 48 -4.01 4.64 -10.87
N PHE A 49 -4.25 5.62 -10.01
CA PHE A 49 -4.04 7.03 -10.33
C PHE A 49 -2.58 7.32 -10.74
N PHE A 50 -1.60 6.66 -10.11
CA PHE A 50 -0.19 6.83 -10.47
C PHE A 50 0.14 6.36 -11.90
N GLU A 51 -0.67 5.49 -12.50
CA GLU A 51 -0.49 5.07 -13.91
C GLU A 51 -0.74 6.21 -14.91
N PHE A 52 -1.50 7.25 -14.50
CA PHE A 52 -1.69 8.45 -15.32
C PHE A 52 -0.59 9.50 -15.12
N LEU A 53 0.21 9.37 -14.06
CA LEU A 53 1.27 10.31 -13.75
C LEU A 53 2.53 9.98 -14.54
N LYS A 54 3.22 11.02 -15.00
CA LYS A 54 4.50 10.90 -15.72
C LYS A 54 5.57 11.75 -15.06
N HIS A 55 6.81 11.29 -15.11
CA HIS A 55 7.94 12.11 -14.67
C HIS A 55 8.08 13.34 -15.58
N SER A 56 8.21 14.53 -14.99
CA SER A 56 8.29 15.79 -15.75
C SER A 56 9.70 16.13 -16.24
N LYS A 57 10.75 15.59 -15.62
CA LYS A 57 12.16 15.95 -15.86
C LYS A 57 13.09 14.76 -15.62
N GLY A 58 14.34 14.91 -16.06
CA GLY A 58 15.42 13.93 -15.85
C GLY A 58 15.40 12.79 -16.86
N GLU A 59 16.17 11.75 -16.58
CA GLU A 59 16.33 10.56 -17.44
C GLU A 59 15.03 9.78 -17.66
N TRP A 60 14.03 9.96 -16.78
CA TRP A 60 12.72 9.29 -16.87
C TRP A 60 11.61 10.20 -17.44
N ALA A 61 11.92 11.40 -17.91
CA ALA A 61 10.92 12.35 -18.40
C ALA A 61 9.97 11.71 -19.44
N GLY A 62 8.66 11.90 -19.26
CA GLY A 62 7.62 11.33 -20.12
C GLY A 62 7.26 9.87 -19.83
N GLN A 63 8.04 9.15 -19.02
CA GLN A 63 7.71 7.79 -18.59
C GLN A 63 6.66 7.81 -17.47
N VAL A 64 5.81 6.78 -17.45
CA VAL A 64 4.80 6.58 -16.40
C VAL A 64 5.48 6.36 -15.04
N PHE A 65 4.95 7.01 -14.01
CA PHE A 65 5.46 6.89 -12.65
C PHE A 65 5.07 5.53 -12.05
N LYS A 66 5.97 4.56 -12.10
CA LYS A 66 5.73 3.22 -11.54
C LYS A 66 6.10 3.19 -10.06
N LEU A 67 5.09 3.04 -9.20
CA LEU A 67 5.30 2.86 -7.77
C LEU A 67 5.98 1.51 -7.48
N SER A 68 7.03 1.53 -6.67
CA SER A 68 7.61 0.33 -6.09
C SER A 68 6.67 -0.31 -5.05
N PRO A 69 6.82 -1.60 -4.72
CA PRO A 69 5.88 -2.31 -3.85
C PRO A 69 5.66 -1.66 -2.47
N TRP A 70 6.69 -1.07 -1.87
CA TRP A 70 6.55 -0.40 -0.57
C TRP A 70 5.83 0.96 -0.70
N GLN A 71 6.03 1.69 -1.81
CA GLN A 71 5.31 2.93 -2.07
C GLN A 71 3.83 2.65 -2.30
N GLN A 72 3.52 1.61 -3.09
CA GLN A 72 2.14 1.13 -3.27
C GLN A 72 1.50 0.81 -1.92
N PHE A 73 2.20 0.06 -1.04
CA PHE A 73 1.70 -0.28 0.29
C PHE A 73 1.41 0.95 1.17
N VAL A 74 2.28 1.96 1.13
CA VAL A 74 2.09 3.19 1.90
C VAL A 74 0.86 3.96 1.41
N VAL A 75 0.74 4.23 0.11
CA VAL A 75 -0.40 4.98 -0.42
C VAL A 75 -1.70 4.19 -0.27
N TYR A 76 -1.66 2.86 -0.42
CA TYR A 76 -2.80 1.99 -0.20
C TYR A 76 -3.38 2.17 1.20
N ILE A 77 -2.54 2.12 2.23
CA ILE A 77 -2.98 2.24 3.63
C ILE A 77 -3.46 3.66 3.96
N ILE A 78 -2.87 4.69 3.34
CA ILE A 78 -3.26 6.07 3.62
C ILE A 78 -4.63 6.39 3.03
N PHE A 79 -4.95 5.84 1.85
CA PHE A 79 -6.11 6.28 1.06
C PHE A 79 -7.33 5.38 1.14
N GLY A 80 -7.27 4.23 1.81
CA GLY A 80 -8.49 3.49 2.11
C GLY A 80 -8.26 2.19 2.80
#